data_AF-A0A7Y7QTK9-F1
#
_entry.id   AF-A0A7Y7QTK9-F1
#
_cell.length_a   1.000
_cell.length_b   1.000
_cell.length_c   1.000
_cell.angle_alpha   90.00
_cell.angle_beta   90.00
_cell.angle_gamma   90.00
#
_symmetry.space_group_name_H-M   'P 1'
#
loop_
_entity.id
_entity.type
_entity.pdbx_description
1 polymer ?
#
loop_
_entity_poly.entity_id
_entity_poly.type
_entity_poly.pdbx_seq_one_letter_code
_entity_poly.pdbx_strand_id
1 'polypeptide(L)'
;MADRRMILLLAMAAMAVPACSSAEPPLGQEGQNQAQRNPAQSAVAQRENWGDYWTRFTRAARAGDAAGIAAASAPVVRQHGILDSDPIVSLPRAKVAAVLAGLMNDPAPIDVKRRTLRSALAAPAPARDTGQPLGYRRVGPLEFHQLRGRWFLTDLYVED
;
A
#
# COMPACT_ATOMS: atom_id res chain seq x y z
N MET A 1 43.03 -52.86 9.70
CA MET A 1 42.20 -51.90 10.46
C MET A 1 40.86 -51.82 9.75
N ALA A 2 39.79 -52.22 10.47
CA ALA A 2 38.40 -52.46 10.04
C ALA A 2 37.83 -51.34 9.16
N ASP A 3 37.14 -51.54 8.03
CA ASP A 3 36.14 -52.55 7.60
C ASP A 3 34.86 -52.51 8.44
N ARG A 4 33.85 -51.76 7.96
CA ARG A 4 32.49 -51.79 8.52
C ARG A 4 31.49 -51.97 7.39
N ARG A 5 31.21 -53.24 7.14
CA ARG A 5 30.12 -53.81 6.37
C ARG A 5 28.75 -53.42 6.94
N MET A 6 27.82 -53.13 6.03
CA MET A 6 26.52 -53.80 5.86
C MET A 6 25.53 -53.78 7.05
N ILE A 7 24.30 -53.34 6.81
CA ILE A 7 23.08 -54.19 6.84
C ILE A 7 21.85 -53.35 6.48
N LEU A 8 21.14 -53.84 5.47
CA LEU A 8 19.81 -53.45 5.03
C LEU A 8 18.79 -54.35 5.76
N LEU A 9 17.71 -53.79 6.29
CA LEU A 9 16.50 -54.50 6.78
C LEU A 9 15.37 -53.46 6.66
N LEU A 10 14.59 -53.41 5.57
CA LEU A 10 13.49 -54.30 5.19
C LEU A 10 12.46 -54.49 6.31
N ALA A 11 11.35 -53.75 6.22
CA ALA A 11 10.07 -54.12 6.82
C ALA A 11 8.97 -53.92 5.77
N MET A 12 8.57 -55.03 5.15
CA MET A 12 7.31 -55.18 4.42
C MET A 12 6.19 -55.52 5.41
N ALA A 13 5.01 -54.92 5.21
CA ALA A 13 3.71 -55.52 5.49
C ALA A 13 2.68 -54.79 4.59
N ALA A 14 2.34 -55.35 3.42
CA ALA A 14 1.14 -56.17 3.16
C ALA A 14 -0.16 -55.34 3.30
N MET A 15 -0.70 -54.78 2.20
CA MET A 15 -1.71 -55.37 1.31
C MET A 15 -2.96 -55.90 2.04
N ALA A 16 -4.08 -55.18 1.88
CA ALA A 16 -5.41 -55.75 1.83
C ALA A 16 -6.36 -54.84 1.00
N VAL A 17 -6.62 -55.24 -0.24
CA VAL A 17 -7.86 -54.95 -1.00
C VAL A 17 -8.38 -56.34 -1.40
N PRO A 18 -9.67 -56.67 -1.17
CA PRO A 18 -10.69 -56.59 -2.23
C PRO A 18 -12.08 -56.25 -1.60
N ALA A 19 -13.21 -56.02 -2.28
CA ALA A 19 -13.73 -56.48 -3.56
C ALA A 19 -14.89 -55.57 -4.03
N CYS A 20 -15.22 -55.67 -5.32
CA CYS A 20 -16.38 -55.09 -5.98
C CYS A 20 -17.72 -55.37 -5.27
N SER A 21 -18.63 -54.40 -5.34
CA SER A 21 -20.05 -54.68 -5.53
C SER A 21 -20.68 -53.56 -6.37
N SER A 22 -21.19 -53.92 -7.54
CA SER A 22 -22.03 -53.06 -8.40
C SER A 22 -23.42 -52.92 -7.79
N ALA A 23 -23.98 -51.71 -7.81
CA ALA A 23 -25.42 -51.49 -7.96
C ALA A 23 -25.68 -50.09 -8.56
N GLU A 24 -26.71 -50.02 -9.39
CA GLU A 24 -27.15 -48.99 -10.35
C GLU A 24 -27.22 -47.50 -9.93
N PRO A 25 -27.29 -46.58 -10.92
CA PRO A 25 -27.31 -45.14 -10.69
C PRO A 25 -28.74 -44.63 -10.37
N PRO A 26 -28.94 -43.78 -9.35
CA PRO A 26 -30.14 -42.96 -9.30
C PRO A 26 -30.01 -41.80 -10.30
N LEU A 27 -30.84 -41.84 -11.34
CA LEU A 27 -31.21 -40.69 -12.16
C LEU A 27 -31.85 -39.61 -11.27
N GLY A 28 -31.29 -38.40 -11.33
CA GLY A 28 -31.94 -37.17 -10.91
C GLY A 28 -31.47 -36.62 -9.57
N GLN A 29 -30.63 -35.60 -9.60
CA GLN A 29 -31.02 -34.28 -9.09
C GLN A 29 -30.00 -33.22 -9.49
N GLU A 30 -30.52 -32.22 -10.17
CA GLU A 30 -29.90 -30.97 -10.58
C GLU A 30 -29.27 -30.23 -9.40
N GLY A 31 -28.26 -29.42 -9.71
CA GLY A 31 -27.92 -28.29 -8.85
C GLY A 31 -26.69 -28.46 -7.97
N GLN A 32 -25.55 -28.88 -8.54
CA GLN A 32 -24.26 -28.50 -7.97
C GLN A 32 -23.41 -27.83 -9.04
N ASN A 33 -23.79 -26.59 -9.34
CA ASN A 33 -22.87 -25.52 -9.73
C ASN A 33 -21.78 -25.37 -8.64
N GLN A 34 -20.87 -26.33 -8.53
CA GLN A 34 -19.52 -26.02 -8.09
C GLN A 34 -18.79 -25.48 -9.31
N ALA A 35 -19.21 -24.27 -9.71
CA ALA A 35 -18.33 -23.36 -10.38
C ALA A 35 -17.10 -23.26 -9.47
N GLN A 36 -16.05 -23.94 -9.90
CA GLN A 36 -14.69 -23.83 -9.44
C GLN A 36 -14.36 -22.34 -9.38
N ARG A 37 -14.62 -21.71 -8.23
CA ARG A 37 -14.21 -20.33 -7.97
C ARG A 37 -12.70 -20.39 -7.94
N ASN A 38 -12.11 -20.06 -9.08
CA ASN A 38 -10.71 -19.76 -9.21
C ASN A 38 -10.29 -18.91 -8.00
N PRO A 39 -9.32 -19.35 -7.17
CA PRO A 39 -8.77 -18.53 -6.09
C PRO A 39 -8.22 -17.19 -6.59
N ALA A 40 -7.97 -17.08 -7.91
CA ALA A 40 -7.53 -15.86 -8.58
C ALA A 40 -8.55 -14.71 -8.57
N GLN A 41 -9.82 -14.94 -8.19
CA GLN A 41 -10.80 -13.85 -7.98
C GLN A 41 -10.79 -13.28 -6.56
N SER A 42 -10.10 -13.93 -5.62
CA SER A 42 -9.99 -13.50 -4.22
C SER A 42 -8.69 -12.75 -3.96
N ALA A 43 -8.48 -11.61 -4.63
CA ALA A 43 -7.66 -10.49 -4.13
C ALA A 43 -7.66 -9.34 -5.14
N VAL A 44 -8.81 -8.71 -5.41
CA VAL A 44 -8.72 -7.28 -5.75
C VAL A 44 -8.26 -6.62 -4.47
N ALA A 45 -6.95 -6.38 -4.34
CA ALA A 45 -6.40 -5.68 -3.18
C ALA A 45 -7.24 -4.41 -2.97
N GLN A 46 -7.96 -4.36 -1.85
CA GLN A 46 -8.92 -3.29 -1.60
C GLN A 46 -8.17 -1.96 -1.68
N ARG A 47 -8.59 -1.10 -2.61
CA ARG A 47 -7.96 0.20 -2.79
C ARG A 47 -8.21 1.03 -1.55
N GLU A 48 -7.13 1.56 -0.98
CA GLU A 48 -7.19 2.44 0.17
C GLU A 48 -7.99 3.69 -0.17
N ASN A 49 -8.91 4.04 0.73
CA ASN A 49 -9.68 5.26 0.63
C ASN A 49 -8.79 6.47 0.93
N TRP A 50 -8.93 7.54 0.15
CA TRP A 50 -8.19 8.79 0.33
C TRP A 50 -8.42 9.41 1.72
N GLY A 51 -9.65 9.39 2.23
CA GLY A 51 -10.00 9.96 3.53
C GLY A 51 -9.29 9.26 4.70
N ASP A 52 -9.19 7.93 4.64
CA ASP A 52 -8.52 7.12 5.66
C ASP A 52 -7.01 7.37 5.64
N TYR A 53 -6.41 7.40 4.46
CA TYR A 53 -5.01 7.77 4.27
C TYR A 53 -4.75 9.18 4.83
N TRP A 54 -5.56 10.16 4.41
CA TRP A 54 -5.40 11.56 4.80
C TRP A 54 -5.46 11.73 6.32
N THR A 55 -6.44 11.09 6.96
CA THR A 55 -6.60 11.12 8.43
C THR A 55 -5.37 10.55 9.13
N ARG A 56 -4.81 9.44 8.64
CA ARG A 56 -3.59 8.85 9.21
C ARG A 56 -2.36 9.73 9.00
N PHE A 57 -2.16 10.23 7.79
CA PHE A 57 -1.03 11.10 7.44
C PHE A 57 -1.06 12.40 8.24
N THR A 58 -2.19 13.11 8.24
CA THR A 58 -2.33 14.40 8.95
C THR A 58 -2.20 14.26 10.45
N ARG A 59 -2.71 13.16 11.04
CA ARG A 59 -2.49 12.86 12.47
C ARG A 59 -1.00 12.73 12.78
N ALA A 60 -0.27 11.96 11.96
CA ALA A 60 1.18 11.80 12.13
C ALA A 60 1.93 13.13 11.94
N ALA A 61 1.59 13.89 10.89
CA ALA A 61 2.18 15.20 10.61
C ALA A 61 2.00 16.18 11.78
N ARG A 62 0.77 16.34 12.27
CA ARG A 62 0.47 17.25 13.39
C ARG A 62 1.10 16.83 14.71
N ALA A 63 1.27 15.53 14.92
CA ALA A 63 1.94 14.99 16.12
C ALA A 63 3.48 15.03 16.01
N GLY A 64 4.04 15.38 14.85
CA GLY A 64 5.48 15.23 14.60
C GLY A 64 5.95 13.77 14.59
N ASP A 65 5.05 12.82 14.36
CA ASP A 65 5.37 11.38 14.34
C ASP A 65 6.13 11.02 13.06
N ALA A 66 7.47 11.05 13.16
CA ALA A 66 8.35 10.76 12.04
C ALA A 66 8.16 9.34 11.47
N ALA A 67 7.85 8.35 12.31
CA ALA A 67 7.63 6.98 11.86
C ALA A 67 6.31 6.86 11.09
N GLY A 68 5.24 7.49 11.59
CA GLY A 68 3.95 7.57 10.91
C GLY A 68 4.03 8.29 9.57
N ILE A 69 4.77 9.40 9.50
CA ILE A 69 5.01 10.15 8.25
C ILE A 69 5.80 9.28 7.26
N ALA A 70 6.88 8.62 7.71
CA ALA A 70 7.68 7.74 6.85
C ALA A 70 6.86 6.55 6.33
N ALA A 71 5.98 5.97 7.15
CA ALA A 71 5.09 4.87 6.75
C ALA A 71 4.02 5.30 5.73
N ALA A 72 3.61 6.57 5.77
CA ALA A 72 2.69 7.18 4.81
C ALA A 72 3.38 7.78 3.57
N SER A 73 4.71 7.72 3.49
CA SER A 73 5.49 8.24 2.37
C SER A 73 6.00 7.10 1.48
N ALA A 74 6.22 7.40 0.20
CA ALA A 74 6.92 6.49 -0.69
C ALA A 74 8.34 6.22 -0.20
N PRO A 75 8.98 5.07 -0.54
CA PRO A 75 10.34 4.76 -0.09
C PRO A 75 11.36 5.88 -0.37
N VAL A 76 11.20 6.50 -1.54
CA VAL A 76 11.90 7.72 -1.97
C VAL A 76 10.84 8.72 -2.39
N VAL A 77 10.91 9.91 -1.81
CA VAL A 77 10.09 11.07 -2.13
C VAL A 77 10.93 12.01 -2.98
N ARG A 78 10.35 12.59 -4.03
CA ARG A 78 11.03 13.61 -4.83
C ARG A 78 10.87 14.96 -4.17
N GLN A 79 11.97 15.64 -3.92
CA GLN A 79 11.96 17.03 -3.46
C GLN A 79 12.31 17.92 -4.63
N HIS A 80 11.40 18.83 -4.97
CA HIS A 80 11.56 19.83 -6.01
C HIS A 80 11.97 21.16 -5.36
N GLY A 81 12.83 21.91 -6.05
CA GLY A 81 13.19 23.28 -5.68
C GLY A 81 12.15 24.30 -6.15
N ILE A 82 12.51 25.58 -6.05
CA ILE A 82 11.65 26.71 -6.42
C ILE A 82 11.54 26.83 -7.94
N LEU A 83 12.66 26.68 -8.63
CA LEU A 83 12.74 26.90 -10.07
C LEU A 83 12.58 25.57 -10.81
N ASP A 84 11.98 25.62 -11.99
CA ASP A 84 11.89 24.45 -12.88
C ASP A 84 13.27 23.88 -13.26
N SER A 85 14.32 24.71 -13.17
CA SER A 85 15.72 24.32 -13.39
C SER A 85 16.38 23.65 -12.19
N ASP A 86 15.78 23.72 -11.01
CA ASP A 86 16.37 23.18 -9.80
C ASP A 86 16.41 21.64 -9.86
N PRO A 87 17.50 21.03 -9.39
CA PRO A 87 17.62 19.58 -9.42
C PRO A 87 16.58 18.93 -8.51
N ILE A 88 15.88 17.92 -9.04
CA ILE A 88 15.01 17.08 -8.22
C ILE A 88 15.86 16.19 -7.32
N VAL A 89 15.73 16.37 -6.01
CA VAL A 89 16.47 15.59 -5.01
C VAL A 89 15.67 14.36 -4.61
N SER A 90 16.34 13.21 -4.59
CA SER A 90 15.77 11.96 -4.02
C SER A 90 15.85 11.99 -2.50
N LEU A 91 14.72 12.16 -1.83
CA LEU A 91 14.60 12.26 -0.38
C LEU A 91 14.18 10.90 0.21
N PRO A 92 15.02 10.22 1.02
CA PRO A 92 14.62 9.01 1.71
C PRO A 92 13.45 9.28 2.66
N ARG A 93 12.47 8.36 2.76
CA ARG A 93 11.28 8.54 3.61
C ARG A 93 11.57 8.90 5.08
N ALA A 94 12.71 8.48 5.61
CA ALA A 94 13.13 8.79 6.99
C ALA A 94 13.45 10.28 7.21
N LYS A 95 13.70 11.05 6.13
CA LYS A 95 14.02 12.48 6.17
C LYS A 95 12.81 13.37 5.90
N VAL A 96 11.71 12.81 5.38
CA VAL A 96 10.49 13.54 5.01
C VAL A 96 9.90 14.32 6.19
N ALA A 97 9.92 13.77 7.40
CA ALA A 97 9.36 14.43 8.57
C ALA A 97 10.03 15.78 8.89
N ALA A 98 11.35 15.88 8.67
CA ALA A 98 12.09 17.12 8.91
C ALA A 98 11.71 18.20 7.89
N VAL A 99 11.63 17.84 6.60
CA VAL A 99 11.21 18.77 5.53
C VAL A 99 9.76 19.21 5.73
N LEU A 100 8.86 18.28 6.04
CA LEU A 100 7.45 18.58 6.31
C LEU A 100 7.30 19.52 7.52
N ALA A 101 8.12 19.37 8.56
CA ALA A 101 8.11 20.27 9.71
C ALA A 101 8.48 21.71 9.32
N GLY A 102 9.46 21.87 8.41
CA GLY A 102 9.79 23.18 7.81
C GLY A 102 8.59 23.79 7.09
N LEU A 103 7.99 23.05 6.16
CA LEU A 103 6.81 23.49 5.40
C LEU A 103 5.60 23.81 6.29
N MET A 104 5.42 23.10 7.41
CA MET A 104 4.35 23.37 8.37
C MET A 104 4.57 24.63 9.23
N ASN A 105 5.79 25.18 9.25
CA ASN A 105 6.14 26.44 9.91
C ASN A 105 6.11 27.64 8.96
N ASP A 106 6.08 27.41 7.65
CA ASP A 106 5.96 28.46 6.65
C ASP A 106 4.60 29.18 6.76
N PRO A 107 4.59 30.52 6.96
CA PRO A 107 3.36 31.30 6.99
C PRO A 107 2.75 31.55 5.60
N ALA A 108 3.43 31.19 4.51
CA ALA A 108 2.95 31.42 3.16
C ALA A 108 1.62 30.67 2.88
N PRO A 109 0.66 31.33 2.20
CA PRO A 109 -0.58 30.69 1.80
C PRO A 109 -0.32 29.68 0.66
N ILE A 110 -0.87 28.47 0.80
CA ILE A 110 -0.71 27.39 -0.19
C ILE A 110 -1.90 27.26 -1.14
N ASP A 111 -2.94 28.06 -0.96
CA ASP A 111 -4.13 28.07 -1.82
C ASP A 111 -4.84 29.43 -1.86
N VAL A 112 -5.82 29.53 -2.77
CA VAL A 112 -6.65 30.74 -2.97
C VAL A 112 -7.47 31.14 -1.75
N LYS A 113 -7.70 30.21 -0.80
CA LYS A 113 -8.38 30.48 0.47
C LYS A 113 -7.41 31.00 1.53
N ARG A 114 -6.15 31.27 1.15
CA ARG A 114 -5.07 31.75 2.00
C ARG A 114 -4.78 30.84 3.20
N ARG A 115 -5.01 29.53 3.05
CA ARG A 115 -4.65 28.56 4.09
C ARG A 115 -3.15 28.32 4.08
N THR A 116 -2.53 28.25 5.25
CA THR A 116 -1.17 27.71 5.39
C THR A 116 -1.21 26.19 5.29
N LEU A 117 -0.05 25.55 5.07
CA LEU A 117 -0.01 24.09 5.07
C LEU A 117 -0.54 23.51 6.39
N ARG A 118 -0.16 24.10 7.52
CA ARG A 118 -0.63 23.68 8.85
C ARG A 118 -2.15 23.67 8.95
N SER A 119 -2.83 24.74 8.51
CA SER A 119 -4.29 24.82 8.59
C SER A 119 -4.97 23.90 7.57
N ALA A 120 -4.37 23.69 6.41
CA ALA A 120 -4.86 22.72 5.42
C ALA A 120 -4.80 21.27 5.94
N LEU A 121 -3.73 20.88 6.63
CA LEU A 121 -3.61 19.54 7.23
C LEU A 121 -4.52 19.33 8.45
N ALA A 122 -5.05 20.41 9.04
CA ALA A 122 -6.05 20.32 10.10
C ALA A 122 -7.48 20.14 9.55
N ALA A 123 -7.70 20.40 8.26
CA ALA A 123 -8.99 20.29 7.62
C ALA A 123 -9.34 18.84 7.20
N PRO A 124 -10.63 18.53 6.97
CA PRO A 124 -11.03 17.27 6.36
C PRO A 124 -10.32 17.02 5.03
N ALA A 125 -10.27 15.74 4.63
CA ALA A 125 -9.65 15.33 3.39
C ALA A 125 -10.21 16.14 2.21
N PRO A 126 -9.35 16.82 1.42
CA PRO A 126 -9.82 17.60 0.30
C PRO A 126 -10.46 16.68 -0.74
N ALA A 127 -11.53 17.18 -1.36
CA ALA A 127 -12.11 16.53 -2.53
C ALA A 127 -11.08 16.52 -3.67
N ARG A 128 -11.27 15.59 -4.62
CA ARG A 128 -10.48 15.60 -5.85
C ARG A 128 -10.92 16.80 -6.70
N ASP A 129 -9.97 17.60 -7.16
CA ASP A 129 -10.26 18.61 -8.18
C ASP A 129 -10.62 17.94 -9.50
N THR A 130 -11.59 18.51 -10.24
CA THR A 130 -12.14 17.90 -11.45
C THR A 130 -11.09 17.62 -12.54
N GLY A 131 -10.01 18.41 -12.59
CA GLY A 131 -8.90 18.23 -13.54
C GLY A 131 -7.80 17.24 -13.10
N GLN A 132 -7.82 16.75 -11.86
CA GLN A 132 -6.77 15.86 -11.35
C GLN A 132 -6.99 14.40 -11.78
N PRO A 133 -5.95 13.65 -12.19
CA PRO A 133 -6.11 12.24 -12.53
C PRO A 133 -6.56 11.38 -11.34
N LEU A 134 -7.13 10.20 -11.64
CA LEU A 134 -7.43 9.22 -10.59
C LEU A 134 -6.14 8.73 -9.94
N GLY A 135 -6.18 8.49 -8.63
CA GLY A 135 -5.00 8.08 -7.88
C GLY A 135 -3.94 9.18 -7.71
N TYR A 136 -4.29 10.45 -7.94
CA TYR A 136 -3.43 11.60 -7.70
C TYR A 136 -4.15 12.63 -6.82
N ARG A 137 -3.43 13.26 -5.90
CA ARG A 137 -3.90 14.43 -5.15
C ARG A 137 -2.75 15.41 -4.94
N ARG A 138 -3.02 16.69 -5.07
CA ARG A 138 -2.11 17.76 -4.64
C ARG A 138 -2.74 18.64 -3.58
N VAL A 139 -1.99 18.95 -2.54
CA VAL A 139 -2.37 19.88 -1.48
C VAL A 139 -1.20 20.80 -1.21
N GLY A 140 -1.24 22.00 -1.80
CA GLY A 140 -0.14 22.95 -1.74
C GLY A 140 1.17 22.32 -2.22
N PRO A 141 2.22 22.28 -1.39
CA PRO A 141 3.52 21.72 -1.75
C PRO A 141 3.57 20.18 -1.73
N LEU A 142 2.48 19.49 -1.38
CA LEU A 142 2.48 18.04 -1.21
C LEU A 142 1.76 17.35 -2.38
N GLU A 143 2.41 16.38 -3.03
CA GLU A 143 1.73 15.49 -3.97
C GLU A 143 1.69 14.04 -3.50
N PHE A 144 0.53 13.43 -3.74
CA PHE A 144 0.21 12.09 -3.28
C PHE A 144 -0.25 11.24 -4.45
N HIS A 145 0.27 10.02 -4.53
CA HIS A 145 -0.10 9.06 -5.54
C HIS A 145 -0.59 7.76 -4.92
N GLN A 146 -1.56 7.14 -5.58
CA GLN A 146 -2.02 5.80 -5.26
C GLN A 146 -1.19 4.77 -6.03
N LEU A 147 -0.29 4.09 -5.32
CA LEU A 147 0.60 3.07 -5.86
C LEU A 147 0.11 1.69 -5.44
N ARG A 148 -0.18 0.82 -6.42
CA ARG A 148 -0.72 -0.54 -6.17
C ARG A 148 -1.91 -0.56 -5.20
N GLY A 149 -2.78 0.45 -5.30
CA GLY A 149 -3.98 0.58 -4.48
C GLY A 149 -3.79 1.26 -3.12
N ARG A 150 -2.57 1.65 -2.73
CA ARG A 150 -2.29 2.38 -1.47
C ARG A 150 -1.80 3.79 -1.72
N TRP A 151 -2.20 4.74 -0.89
CA TRP A 151 -1.78 6.13 -1.02
C TRP A 151 -0.45 6.38 -0.33
N PHE A 152 0.36 7.22 -0.96
CA PHE A 152 1.65 7.66 -0.44
C PHE A 152 1.90 9.12 -0.79
N LEU A 153 2.58 9.85 0.10
CA LEU A 153 3.28 11.08 -0.25
C LEU A 153 4.45 10.72 -1.18
N THR A 154 4.52 11.34 -2.36
CA THR A 154 5.55 11.03 -3.37
C THR A 154 6.41 12.23 -3.72
N ASP A 155 5.88 13.45 -3.57
CA ASP A 155 6.59 14.66 -3.93
C ASP A 155 6.40 15.77 -2.89
N LEU A 156 7.46 16.54 -2.70
CA LEU A 156 7.52 17.76 -1.89
C LEU A 156 8.05 18.89 -2.76
N TYR A 157 7.31 19.98 -2.85
CA TYR A 157 7.75 21.23 -3.48
C TYR A 157 8.18 22.18 -2.37
N VAL A 158 9.48 22.40 -2.23
CA VAL A 158 10.01 23.26 -1.18
C VAL A 158 10.37 24.58 -1.83
N GLU A 159 9.63 25.62 -1.46
CA GLU A 159 10.02 27.00 -1.73
C GLU A 159 10.97 27.41 -0.60
N ASP A 160 12.18 27.86 -0.95
CA ASP A 160 13.22 28.33 -0.02
C ASP A 160 13.03 29.83 0.30
#